data_AF-A0A1F2PAD7-F1
#
_entry.id   AF-A0A1F2PAD7-F1
#
_cell.length_a   1.000
_cell.length_b   1.000
_cell.length_c   1.000
_cell.angle_alpha   90.00
_cell.angle_beta   90.00
_cell.angle_gamma   90.00
#
_symmetry.space_group_name_H-M   'P 1'
#
loop_
_entity.id
_entity.type
_entity.pdbx_description
1 polymer ?
#
loop_
_entity_poly.entity_id
_entity_poly.type
_entity_poly.pdbx_seq_one_letter_code
_entity_poly.pdbx_strand_id
1 'polypeptide(L)'
;MTEITGLIATGVLIGIAILALKTGIGCGFASLNRREVLYLASSYFLLSIVMALLVGIIPSDLTEGILAAGVTMHLIIAIGLILFGIHTKKEWLSCGSDHSRKTFLILSLPCPVCVTATFLSCVILSNSLDVSNFRIGLGLGTIFFIGVTLSSFSISTLATRFGVKSPSALGTAMIIFGLFYLISPIIIPAYIQAQSFPSVEIPFNLKETATSFFIIAFLILSGFFSHRFNRSTVKGGQ
;
A
#
# COMPACT_ATOMS: atom_id res chain seq x y z
N MET A 1 -26.66 -4.61 -13.41
CA MET A 1 -26.19 -3.37 -12.75
C MET A 1 -25.65 -3.65 -11.35
N THR A 2 -26.39 -4.36 -10.48
CA THR A 2 -25.95 -4.75 -9.12
C THR A 2 -24.62 -5.54 -9.06
N GLU A 3 -24.39 -6.48 -9.98
CA GLU A 3 -23.14 -7.25 -10.09
C GLU A 3 -21.91 -6.37 -10.36
N ILE A 4 -22.03 -5.41 -11.28
CA ILE A 4 -20.93 -4.52 -11.68
C ILE A 4 -20.62 -3.52 -10.55
N THR A 5 -21.66 -2.96 -9.93
CA THR A 5 -21.53 -2.07 -8.77
C THR A 5 -20.86 -2.78 -7.59
N GLY A 6 -21.21 -4.06 -7.35
CA GLY A 6 -20.57 -4.88 -6.32
C GLY A 6 -19.10 -5.17 -6.63
N LEU A 7 -18.77 -5.45 -7.90
CA LEU A 7 -17.38 -5.67 -8.34
C LEU A 7 -16.51 -4.41 -8.19
N ILE A 8 -17.06 -3.24 -8.53
CA ILE A 8 -16.36 -1.96 -8.38
C ILE A 8 -16.16 -1.63 -6.90
N ALA A 9 -17.20 -1.77 -6.06
CA ALA A 9 -17.11 -1.53 -4.63
C ALA A 9 -16.10 -2.46 -3.95
N THR A 10 -16.10 -3.75 -4.29
CA THR A 10 -15.12 -4.71 -3.75
C THR A 10 -13.70 -4.39 -4.22
N GLY A 11 -13.50 -4.00 -5.49
CA GLY A 11 -12.19 -3.55 -5.99
C GLY A 11 -11.65 -2.33 -5.24
N VAL A 12 -12.50 -1.35 -4.95
CA VAL A 12 -12.16 -0.17 -4.14
C VAL A 12 -11.75 -0.58 -2.72
N LEU A 13 -12.53 -1.46 -2.07
CA LEU A 13 -12.22 -1.94 -0.73
C LEU A 13 -10.91 -2.72 -0.67
N ILE A 14 -10.63 -3.55 -1.68
CA ILE A 14 -9.36 -4.29 -1.81
C ILE A 14 -8.20 -3.31 -2.00
N GLY A 15 -8.34 -2.31 -2.86
CA GLY A 15 -7.31 -1.28 -3.07
C GLY A 15 -6.97 -0.55 -1.77
N ILE A 16 -7.99 -0.18 -0.99
CA ILE A 16 -7.84 0.45 0.33
C ILE A 16 -7.14 -0.49 1.32
N ALA A 17 -7.50 -1.77 1.35
CA ALA A 17 -6.86 -2.76 2.19
C ALA A 17 -5.37 -2.92 1.86
N ILE A 18 -5.01 -2.95 0.56
CA ILE A 18 -3.62 -3.02 0.10
C ILE A 18 -2.84 -1.77 0.50
N LEU A 19 -3.44 -0.58 0.37
CA LEU A 19 -2.84 0.67 0.80
C LEU A 19 -2.58 0.68 2.31
N ALA A 20 -3.56 0.27 3.11
CA ALA A 20 -3.44 0.15 4.56
C ALA A 20 -2.33 -0.84 4.96
N LEU A 21 -2.25 -1.97 4.26
CA LEU A 21 -1.22 -2.98 4.47
C LEU A 21 0.18 -2.40 4.17
N LYS A 22 0.36 -1.66 3.08
CA LYS A 22 1.63 -1.02 2.75
C LYS A 22 2.10 -0.07 3.85
N THR A 23 1.20 0.80 4.31
CA THR A 23 1.49 1.77 5.38
C THR A 23 1.79 1.06 6.70
N GLY A 24 1.07 0.00 7.04
CA GLY A 24 1.30 -0.74 8.27
C GLY A 24 2.56 -1.62 8.24
N ILE A 25 2.93 -2.20 7.10
CA ILE A 25 4.23 -2.88 6.92
C ILE A 25 5.36 -1.90 7.24
N GLY A 26 5.33 -0.71 6.64
CA GLY A 26 6.33 0.31 6.91
C GLY A 26 6.37 0.70 8.40
N CYS A 27 5.20 0.94 9.02
CA CYS A 27 5.11 1.28 10.44
C CYS A 27 5.58 0.14 11.37
N GLY A 28 5.39 -1.12 10.97
CA GLY A 28 5.77 -2.29 11.76
C GLY A 28 7.28 -2.59 11.70
N PHE A 29 7.93 -2.30 10.57
CA PHE A 29 9.39 -2.38 10.45
C PHE A 29 10.08 -1.17 11.06
N ALA A 30 9.45 0.00 11.00
CA ALA A 30 9.92 1.16 11.71
C ALA A 30 9.76 0.86 13.20
N SER A 31 10.77 1.16 14.00
CA SER A 31 10.73 0.96 15.45
C SER A 31 9.81 1.98 16.13
N LEU A 32 8.64 2.29 15.55
CA LEU A 32 7.69 3.27 16.07
C LEU A 32 6.98 2.75 17.32
N ASN A 33 6.64 3.69 18.19
CA ASN A 33 5.82 3.42 19.36
C ASN A 33 4.36 3.20 18.93
N ARG A 34 3.61 2.38 19.71
CA ARG A 34 2.19 2.14 19.45
C ARG A 34 1.36 3.43 19.34
N ARG A 35 1.76 4.47 20.08
CA ARG A 35 1.14 5.80 20.02
C ARG A 35 1.33 6.48 18.66
N GLU A 36 2.53 6.40 18.08
CA GLU A 36 2.83 7.01 16.77
C GLU A 36 2.07 6.31 15.64
N VAL A 37 1.96 4.97 15.71
CA VAL A 37 1.14 4.19 14.78
C VAL A 37 -0.34 4.58 14.89
N LEU A 38 -0.85 4.77 16.12
CA LEU A 38 -2.20 5.24 16.36
C LEU A 38 -2.44 6.66 15.82
N TYR A 39 -1.48 7.58 15.99
CA TYR A 39 -1.57 8.93 15.42
C TYR A 39 -1.60 8.91 13.89
N LEU A 40 -0.75 8.09 13.26
CA LEU A 40 -0.79 7.91 11.81
C LEU A 40 -2.12 7.30 11.36
N ALA A 41 -2.56 6.20 11.96
CA ALA A 41 -3.84 5.58 11.62
C ALA A 41 -5.02 6.55 11.79
N SER A 42 -5.01 7.35 12.87
CA SER A 42 -6.02 8.36 13.13
C SER A 42 -5.97 9.52 12.12
N SER A 43 -4.79 9.92 11.64
CA SER A 43 -4.70 10.95 10.60
C SER A 43 -5.25 10.45 9.26
N TYR A 44 -4.99 9.19 8.89
CA TYR A 44 -5.61 8.56 7.72
C TYR A 44 -7.13 8.44 7.85
N PHE A 45 -7.63 8.10 9.05
CA PHE A 45 -9.07 8.04 9.33
C PHE A 45 -9.73 9.40 9.15
N LEU A 46 -9.17 10.45 9.75
CA LEU A 46 -9.70 11.80 9.66
C LEU A 46 -9.66 12.31 8.21
N LEU A 47 -8.56 12.04 7.51
CA LEU A 47 -8.38 12.41 6.12
C LEU A 47 -9.46 11.77 5.21
N SER A 48 -9.81 10.50 5.45
CA SER A 48 -10.89 9.82 4.72
C SER A 48 -12.24 10.51 4.90
N ILE A 49 -12.56 10.96 6.12
CA ILE A 49 -13.80 11.70 6.39
C ILE A 49 -13.78 13.06 5.67
N VAL A 50 -12.68 13.80 5.78
CA VAL A 50 -12.54 15.11 5.11
C VAL A 50 -12.69 14.95 3.60
N MET A 51 -12.02 13.97 2.99
CA MET A 51 -12.10 13.72 1.56
C MET A 51 -13.50 13.33 1.12
N ALA A 52 -14.21 12.50 1.89
CA ALA A 52 -15.59 12.14 1.59
C ALA A 52 -16.55 13.35 1.61
N LEU A 53 -16.34 14.30 2.53
CA LEU A 53 -17.13 15.54 2.57
C LEU A 53 -16.81 16.44 1.36
N LEU A 54 -15.54 16.49 0.94
CA LEU A 54 -15.09 17.28 -0.20
C LEU A 54 -15.65 16.80 -1.55
N VAL A 55 -15.99 15.50 -1.68
CA VAL A 55 -16.61 14.94 -2.90
C VAL A 55 -17.89 15.68 -3.30
N GLY A 56 -18.67 16.17 -2.33
CA GLY A 56 -19.91 16.91 -2.63
C GLY A 56 -19.69 18.34 -3.16
N ILE A 57 -18.46 18.86 -3.12
CA ILE A 57 -18.15 20.27 -3.40
C ILE A 57 -17.26 20.41 -4.65
N ILE A 58 -16.49 19.38 -5.00
CA ILE A 58 -15.47 19.47 -6.04
C ILE A 58 -16.07 19.19 -7.44
N PRO A 59 -15.95 20.14 -8.39
CA PRO A 59 -16.34 19.91 -9.78
C PRO A 59 -15.40 18.92 -10.48
N SER A 60 -15.90 18.22 -11.49
CA SER A 60 -15.18 17.22 -12.28
C SER A 60 -13.83 17.72 -12.84
N ASP A 61 -13.73 19.01 -13.19
CA ASP A 61 -12.54 19.60 -13.80
C ASP A 61 -11.33 19.66 -12.85
N LEU A 62 -11.57 19.72 -11.53
CA LEU A 62 -10.51 19.67 -10.53
C LEU A 62 -9.96 18.25 -10.32
N THR A 63 -10.72 17.23 -10.69
CA THR A 63 -10.34 15.83 -10.42
C THR A 63 -9.14 15.40 -11.26
N GLU A 64 -9.04 15.84 -12.51
CA GLU A 64 -7.89 15.58 -13.38
C GLU A 64 -6.61 16.25 -12.83
N GLY A 65 -6.73 17.49 -12.37
CA GLY A 65 -5.63 18.21 -11.72
C GLY A 65 -5.15 17.51 -10.44
N ILE A 66 -6.08 16.99 -9.63
CA ILE A 66 -5.77 16.20 -8.43
C ILE A 66 -5.07 14.90 -8.79
N LEU A 67 -5.52 14.20 -9.84
CA LEU A 67 -4.89 12.99 -10.36
C LEU A 67 -3.45 13.26 -10.84
N ALA A 68 -3.25 14.31 -11.65
CA ALA A 68 -1.93 14.70 -12.14
C ALA A 68 -0.98 15.12 -10.98
N ALA A 69 -1.48 15.90 -10.02
CA ALA A 69 -0.75 16.25 -8.80
C ALA A 69 -0.42 15.01 -7.94
N GLY A 70 -1.33 14.05 -7.86
CA GLY A 70 -1.12 12.78 -7.16
C GLY A 70 0.02 11.96 -7.76
N VAL A 71 0.04 11.82 -9.09
CA VAL A 71 1.08 11.07 -9.82
C VAL A 71 2.45 11.75 -9.69
N THR A 72 2.51 13.08 -9.85
CA THR A 72 3.77 13.82 -9.70
C THR A 72 4.33 13.72 -8.28
N MET A 73 3.49 13.84 -7.26
CA MET A 73 3.93 13.66 -5.87
C MET A 73 4.32 12.21 -5.56
N HIS A 74 3.71 11.22 -6.22
CA HIS A 74 4.13 9.83 -6.10
C HIS A 74 5.58 9.64 -6.52
N LEU A 75 5.98 10.27 -7.63
CA LEU A 75 7.35 10.23 -8.13
C LEU A 75 8.34 10.85 -7.13
N ILE A 76 7.98 12.01 -6.55
CA ILE A 76 8.81 12.68 -5.53
C ILE A 76 8.99 11.77 -4.30
N ILE A 77 7.92 11.15 -3.82
CA ILE A 77 7.97 10.24 -2.67
C ILE A 77 8.74 8.97 -3.01
N ALA A 78 8.63 8.45 -4.22
CA ALA A 78 9.37 7.28 -4.69
C ALA A 78 10.88 7.53 -4.62
N ILE A 79 11.34 8.68 -5.15
CA ILE A 79 12.74 9.10 -5.10
C ILE A 79 13.17 9.30 -3.65
N GLY A 80 12.34 9.97 -2.83
CA GLY A 80 12.60 10.15 -1.40
C GLY A 80 12.77 8.82 -0.66
N LEU A 81 11.89 7.84 -0.90
CA LEU A 81 11.97 6.50 -0.32
C LEU A 81 13.27 5.77 -0.66
N ILE A 82 13.74 5.90 -1.91
CA ILE A 82 14.99 5.29 -2.35
C ILE A 82 16.18 5.98 -1.67
N LEU A 83 16.26 7.31 -1.73
CA LEU A 83 17.36 8.08 -1.14
C LEU A 83 17.45 7.87 0.37
N PHE A 84 16.32 8.00 1.08
CA PHE A 84 16.27 7.79 2.52
C PHE A 84 16.49 6.33 2.90
N GLY A 85 16.05 5.37 2.09
CA GLY A 85 16.31 3.95 2.32
C GLY A 85 17.81 3.63 2.21
N ILE A 86 18.49 4.17 1.18
CA ILE A 86 19.95 4.04 1.02
C ILE A 86 20.69 4.74 2.16
N HIS A 87 20.30 5.97 2.51
CA HIS A 87 20.92 6.72 3.60
C HIS A 87 20.76 6.01 4.94
N THR A 88 19.55 5.50 5.25
CA THR A 88 19.27 4.75 6.48
C THR A 88 20.13 3.48 6.55
N LYS A 89 20.28 2.77 5.43
CA LYS A 89 21.14 1.57 5.37
C LYS A 89 22.62 1.93 5.55
N LYS A 90 23.11 2.97 4.87
CA LYS A 90 24.51 3.42 4.92
C LYS A 90 24.88 3.91 6.32
N GLU A 91 24.04 4.74 6.92
CA GLU A 91 24.27 5.31 8.26
C GLU A 91 24.28 4.23 9.35
N TRP A 92 23.37 3.26 9.25
CA TRP A 92 23.34 2.12 10.15
C TRP A 92 24.61 1.28 10.07
N LEU A 93 25.11 1.01 8.86
CA LEU A 93 26.34 0.23 8.65
C LEU A 93 27.61 1.00 9.03
N SER A 94 27.61 2.32 8.93
CA SER A 94 28.81 3.15 9.14
C SER A 94 28.95 3.69 10.56
N CYS A 95 27.85 4.08 11.21
CA CYS A 95 27.89 4.80 12.49
C CYS A 95 27.01 4.17 13.58
N GLY A 96 26.19 3.16 13.28
CA GLY A 96 25.28 2.54 14.25
C GLY A 96 24.19 3.48 14.79
N SER A 97 23.98 4.63 14.13
CA SER A 97 23.04 5.67 14.55
C SER A 97 21.63 5.42 14.01
N ASP A 98 20.63 5.46 14.89
CA ASP A 98 19.22 5.24 14.57
C ASP A 98 18.50 6.53 14.13
N HIS A 99 18.69 6.95 12.87
CA HIS A 99 17.89 8.04 12.25
C HIS A 99 16.62 7.56 11.53
N SER A 100 16.41 6.24 11.50
CA SER A 100 15.31 5.53 10.85
C SER A 100 13.91 6.01 11.25
N ARG A 101 13.67 6.31 12.54
CA ARG A 101 12.32 6.64 13.05
C ARG A 101 11.79 7.98 12.52
N LYS A 102 12.59 9.04 12.57
CA LYS A 102 12.16 10.40 12.17
C LYS A 102 11.92 10.47 10.67
N THR A 103 12.84 9.92 9.89
CA THR A 103 12.76 9.89 8.43
C THR A 103 11.56 9.08 7.95
N PHE A 104 11.31 7.91 8.55
CA PHE A 104 10.16 7.10 8.21
C PHE A 104 8.84 7.76 8.61
N LEU A 105 8.77 8.46 9.75
CA LEU A 105 7.55 9.16 10.16
C LEU A 105 7.21 10.29 9.20
N ILE A 106 8.18 11.14 8.83
CA ILE A 106 7.99 12.22 7.85
C ILE A 106 7.50 11.68 6.50
N LEU A 107 8.02 10.52 6.10
CA LEU A 107 7.71 9.92 4.81
C LEU A 107 6.43 9.06 4.82
N SER A 108 5.96 8.66 6.00
CA SER A 108 4.71 7.90 6.19
C SER A 108 3.51 8.78 6.52
N LEU A 109 3.72 10.10 6.69
CA LEU A 109 2.65 11.10 6.68
C LEU A 109 1.76 10.91 5.45
N PRO A 110 0.45 11.20 5.57
CA PRO A 110 -0.55 10.87 4.56
C PRO A 110 -0.07 11.25 3.17
N CYS A 111 0.22 10.21 2.39
CA CYS A 111 0.78 10.40 1.08
C CYS A 111 -0.30 11.01 0.17
N PRO A 112 0.03 11.97 -0.72
CA PRO A 112 -0.92 12.54 -1.67
C PRO A 112 -1.60 11.47 -2.51
N VAL A 113 -0.95 10.31 -2.75
CA VAL A 113 -1.57 9.16 -3.42
C VAL A 113 -2.66 8.50 -2.58
N CYS A 114 -2.45 8.40 -1.28
CA CYS A 114 -3.40 7.85 -0.34
C CYS A 114 -4.65 8.75 -0.30
N VAL A 115 -4.44 10.07 -0.34
CA VAL A 115 -5.47 11.11 -0.47
C VAL A 115 -6.23 10.98 -1.79
N THR A 116 -5.55 10.92 -2.93
CA THR A 116 -6.23 10.79 -4.23
C THR A 116 -6.98 9.47 -4.35
N ALA A 117 -6.41 8.37 -3.84
CA ALA A 117 -7.06 7.07 -3.83
C ALA A 117 -8.31 7.07 -2.93
N THR A 118 -8.26 7.66 -1.73
CA THR A 118 -9.46 7.80 -0.89
C THR A 118 -10.50 8.69 -1.54
N PHE A 119 -10.09 9.80 -2.15
CA PHE A 119 -11.01 10.69 -2.88
C PHE A 119 -11.72 9.96 -4.02
N LEU A 120 -10.98 9.29 -4.91
CA LEU A 120 -11.56 8.49 -6.01
C LEU A 120 -12.46 7.38 -5.49
N SER A 121 -12.07 6.72 -4.40
CA SER A 121 -12.88 5.68 -3.75
C SER A 121 -14.20 6.25 -3.25
N CYS A 122 -14.19 7.42 -2.63
CA CYS A 122 -15.40 8.11 -2.18
C CYS A 122 -16.29 8.53 -3.36
N VAL A 123 -15.73 9.08 -4.44
CA VAL A 123 -16.48 9.44 -5.65
C VAL A 123 -17.17 8.21 -6.24
N ILE A 124 -16.42 7.13 -6.44
CA ILE A 124 -16.95 5.90 -7.03
C ILE A 124 -18.04 5.31 -6.15
N LEU A 125 -17.81 5.25 -4.83
CA LEU A 125 -18.75 4.65 -3.90
C LEU A 125 -20.01 5.51 -3.70
N SER A 126 -19.89 6.84 -3.74
CA SER A 126 -21.05 7.75 -3.67
C SER A 126 -21.92 7.67 -4.94
N ASN A 127 -21.33 7.43 -6.10
CA ASN A 127 -22.10 7.22 -7.34
C ASN A 127 -22.72 5.81 -7.39
N SER A 128 -22.14 4.86 -6.67
CA SER A 128 -22.55 3.45 -6.66
C SER A 128 -23.60 3.13 -5.60
N LEU A 129 -23.58 3.85 -4.48
CA LEU A 129 -24.45 3.64 -3.33
C LEU A 129 -25.12 4.97 -2.98
N ASP A 130 -26.45 5.01 -2.92
CA ASP A 130 -27.28 6.15 -2.47
C ASP A 130 -27.16 6.41 -0.94
N VAL A 131 -25.94 6.34 -0.40
CA VAL A 131 -25.65 6.60 1.01
C VAL A 131 -24.98 7.95 1.17
N SER A 132 -25.25 8.60 2.30
CA SER A 132 -24.60 9.86 2.66
C SER A 132 -23.07 9.74 2.60
N ASN A 133 -22.41 10.70 1.96
CA ASN A 133 -20.94 10.81 1.84
C ASN A 133 -20.20 10.61 3.17
N PHE A 134 -20.76 11.12 4.27
CA PHE A 134 -20.20 10.96 5.61
C PHE A 134 -20.06 9.49 6.04
N ARG A 135 -21.07 8.64 5.76
CA ARG A 135 -21.03 7.22 6.10
C ARG A 135 -20.00 6.46 5.26
N ILE A 136 -19.84 6.83 4.01
CA ILE A 136 -18.80 6.29 3.12
C ILE A 136 -17.42 6.63 3.68
N GLY A 137 -17.16 7.89 3.99
CA GLY A 137 -15.88 8.34 4.55
C GLY A 137 -15.54 7.66 5.87
N LEU A 138 -16.55 7.47 6.74
CA LEU A 138 -16.41 6.75 8.00
C LEU A 138 -16.11 5.26 7.78
N GLY A 139 -16.80 4.60 6.84
CA GLY A 139 -16.54 3.22 6.46
C GLY A 139 -15.11 3.03 5.93
N LEU A 140 -14.69 3.83 4.95
CA LEU A 140 -13.34 3.73 4.39
C LEU A 140 -12.27 4.07 5.43
N GLY A 141 -12.51 5.08 6.26
CA GLY A 141 -11.62 5.46 7.35
C GLY A 141 -11.43 4.33 8.35
N THR A 142 -12.52 3.67 8.79
CA THR A 142 -12.42 2.55 9.76
C THR A 142 -11.61 1.39 9.20
N ILE A 143 -11.78 1.06 7.92
CA ILE A 143 -11.00 0.01 7.26
C ILE A 143 -9.52 0.38 7.21
N PHE A 144 -9.19 1.62 6.86
CA PHE A 144 -7.81 2.10 6.91
C PHE A 144 -7.23 2.01 8.33
N PHE A 145 -7.96 2.47 9.33
CA PHE A 145 -7.51 2.48 10.72
C PHE A 145 -7.24 1.06 11.25
N ILE A 146 -8.19 0.13 11.04
CA ILE A 146 -8.04 -1.26 11.44
C ILE A 146 -6.93 -1.92 10.63
N GLY A 147 -6.87 -1.68 9.32
CA GLY A 147 -5.86 -2.25 8.43
C GLY A 147 -4.45 -1.85 8.85
N VAL A 148 -4.21 -0.56 9.11
CA VAL A 148 -2.90 -0.04 9.52
C VAL A 148 -2.50 -0.56 10.90
N THR A 149 -3.41 -0.51 11.88
CA THR A 149 -3.11 -0.95 13.25
C THR A 149 -2.83 -2.46 13.31
N LEU A 150 -3.68 -3.27 12.67
CA LEU A 150 -3.56 -4.72 12.64
C LEU A 150 -2.30 -5.16 11.90
N SER A 151 -2.03 -4.60 10.71
CA SER A 151 -0.83 -4.94 9.96
C SER A 151 0.43 -4.47 10.67
N SER A 152 0.47 -3.23 11.17
CA SER A 152 1.65 -2.74 11.92
C SER A 152 1.94 -3.59 13.15
N PHE A 153 0.91 -3.98 13.92
CA PHE A 153 1.10 -4.85 15.07
C PHE A 153 1.56 -6.26 14.68
N SER A 154 0.97 -6.83 13.63
CA SER A 154 1.33 -8.15 13.12
C SER A 154 2.78 -8.18 12.62
N ILE A 155 3.17 -7.23 11.77
CA ILE A 155 4.56 -7.12 11.28
C ILE A 155 5.52 -6.84 12.43
N SER A 156 5.19 -5.94 13.36
CA SER A 156 6.06 -5.62 14.49
C SER A 156 6.32 -6.84 15.38
N THR A 157 5.29 -7.64 15.64
CA THR A 157 5.38 -8.89 16.41
C THR A 157 6.19 -9.94 15.66
N LEU A 158 5.96 -10.07 14.36
CA LEU A 158 6.69 -11.00 13.49
C LEU A 158 8.18 -10.64 13.41
N ALA A 159 8.48 -9.35 13.22
CA ALA A 159 9.83 -8.83 13.14
C ALA A 159 10.59 -8.99 14.46
N THR A 160 9.93 -8.81 15.61
CA THR A 160 10.53 -9.12 16.92
C THR A 160 10.81 -10.60 17.09
N ARG A 161 9.87 -11.47 16.67
CA ARG A 161 10.00 -12.92 16.84
C ARG A 161 11.12 -13.52 15.99
N PHE A 162 11.35 -12.97 14.79
CA PHE A 162 12.43 -13.40 13.90
C PHE A 162 13.76 -12.65 14.15
N GLY A 163 13.82 -11.71 15.09
CA GLY A 163 15.04 -10.93 15.35
C GLY A 163 15.46 -10.02 14.20
N VAL A 164 14.53 -9.64 13.30
CA VAL A 164 14.82 -8.87 12.06
C VAL A 164 14.51 -7.38 12.23
N LYS A 165 14.24 -6.91 13.46
CA LYS A 165 14.14 -5.47 13.76
C LYS A 165 15.52 -4.82 13.66
N SER A 166 15.96 -4.59 12.43
CA SER A 166 17.15 -3.81 12.11
C SER A 166 16.77 -2.64 11.19
N PRO A 167 17.36 -1.46 11.38
CA PRO A 167 17.20 -0.32 10.47
C PRO A 167 17.58 -0.65 9.03
N SER A 168 18.49 -1.61 8.83
CA SER A 168 18.86 -2.15 7.51
C SER A 168 17.69 -2.85 6.81
N ALA A 169 16.88 -3.62 7.53
CA ALA A 169 15.68 -4.25 6.98
C ALA A 169 14.62 -3.21 6.59
N LEU A 170 14.44 -2.16 7.41
CA LEU A 170 13.57 -1.04 7.05
C LEU A 170 14.07 -0.31 5.80
N GLY A 171 15.35 0.04 5.74
CA GLY A 171 15.93 0.72 4.59
C GLY A 171 15.76 -0.08 3.30
N THR A 172 15.92 -1.40 3.38
CA THR A 172 15.67 -2.32 2.25
C THR A 172 14.19 -2.32 1.85
N ALA A 173 13.27 -2.37 2.81
CA ALA A 173 11.83 -2.29 2.54
C ALA A 173 11.46 -0.94 1.90
N MET A 174 12.03 0.18 2.37
CA MET A 174 11.82 1.51 1.79
C MET A 174 12.32 1.59 0.34
N ILE A 175 13.49 1.02 0.04
CA ILE A 175 14.02 0.95 -1.34
C ILE A 175 13.07 0.13 -2.23
N ILE A 176 12.62 -1.03 -1.78
CA ILE A 176 11.67 -1.88 -2.53
C ILE A 176 10.36 -1.13 -2.80
N PHE A 177 9.79 -0.46 -1.80
CA PHE A 177 8.58 0.34 -1.98
C PHE A 177 8.80 1.53 -2.90
N GLY A 178 9.96 2.21 -2.81
CA GLY A 178 10.32 3.30 -3.70
C GLY A 178 10.46 2.85 -5.16
N LEU A 179 11.10 1.70 -5.40
CA LEU A 179 11.18 1.08 -6.74
C LEU A 179 9.80 0.72 -7.28
N PHE A 180 8.94 0.10 -6.47
CA PHE A 180 7.56 -0.20 -6.84
C PHE A 180 6.77 1.08 -7.19
N TYR A 181 7.04 2.17 -6.47
CA TYR A 181 6.43 3.48 -6.71
C TYR A 181 6.98 4.17 -7.95
N LEU A 182 8.22 3.91 -8.38
CA LEU A 182 8.73 4.38 -9.67
C LEU A 182 8.11 3.64 -10.85
N ILE A 183 7.82 2.36 -10.68
CA ILE A 183 7.25 1.52 -11.74
C ILE A 183 5.78 1.90 -12.00
N SER A 184 5.03 2.30 -10.96
CA SER A 184 3.59 2.56 -11.07
C SER A 184 3.22 3.70 -12.07
N PRO A 185 3.85 4.91 -12.03
CA PRO A 185 3.63 5.98 -13.00
C PRO A 185 4.04 5.65 -14.43
N ILE A 186 4.93 4.67 -14.63
CA ILE A 186 5.33 4.19 -15.96
C ILE A 186 4.28 3.22 -16.50
N ILE A 187 3.78 2.31 -15.65
CA ILE A 187 2.79 1.30 -16.04
C ILE A 187 1.42 1.90 -16.33
N ILE A 188 0.93 2.82 -15.49
CA ILE A 188 -0.45 3.37 -15.61
C ILE A 188 -0.72 3.98 -17.00
N PRO A 189 0.06 4.96 -17.51
CA PRO A 189 -0.17 5.53 -18.83
C PRO A 189 0.08 4.54 -19.96
N ALA A 190 1.07 3.65 -19.83
CA ALA A 190 1.32 2.59 -20.82
C ALA A 190 0.12 1.62 -20.92
N TYR A 191 -0.52 1.32 -19.79
CA TYR A 191 -1.72 0.48 -19.73
C TYR A 191 -2.95 1.17 -20.34
N ILE A 192 -3.19 2.45 -20.01
CA ILE A 192 -4.28 3.24 -20.60
C ILE A 192 -4.12 3.32 -22.13
N GLN A 193 -2.89 3.52 -22.61
CA GLN A 193 -2.60 3.55 -24.04
C GLN A 193 -2.79 2.17 -24.69
N ALA A 194 -2.45 1.08 -23.99
CA ALA A 194 -2.69 -0.29 -24.48
C ALA A 194 -4.18 -0.65 -24.57
N GLN A 195 -5.05 -0.11 -23.70
CA GLN A 195 -6.50 -0.30 -23.79
C GLN A 195 -7.15 0.45 -24.96
N SER A 196 -6.48 1.45 -25.54
CA SER A 196 -7.01 2.22 -26.68
C SER A 196 -6.89 1.47 -28.02
N PHE A 197 -6.20 0.33 -28.05
CA PHE A 197 -6.22 -0.57 -29.21
C PHE A 197 -7.48 -1.45 -29.18
N PRO A 198 -8.18 -1.62 -30.32
CA PRO A 198 -9.40 -2.42 -30.37
C PRO A 198 -9.10 -3.85 -29.88
N SER A 199 -9.81 -4.26 -28.83
CA SER A 199 -9.65 -5.53 -28.15
C SER A 199 -10.04 -6.69 -29.06
N VAL A 200 -9.12 -7.62 -29.30
CA VAL A 200 -9.48 -9.00 -29.58
C VAL A 200 -10.09 -9.55 -28.30
N GLU A 201 -11.42 -9.77 -28.30
CA GLU A 201 -12.14 -10.38 -27.20
C GLU A 201 -11.70 -11.85 -27.05
N ILE A 202 -10.62 -12.08 -26.31
CA ILE A 202 -10.29 -13.40 -25.81
C ILE A 202 -11.20 -13.63 -24.60
N PRO A 203 -12.04 -14.68 -24.58
CA PRO A 203 -12.98 -14.91 -23.48
C PRO A 203 -12.20 -15.11 -22.16
N PHE A 204 -12.30 -14.12 -21.27
CA PHE A 204 -11.67 -14.17 -19.95
C PHE A 204 -12.35 -15.23 -19.09
N ASN A 205 -11.79 -16.43 -19.07
CA ASN A 205 -12.24 -17.50 -18.18
C ASN A 205 -11.66 -17.27 -16.78
N LEU A 206 -12.48 -16.72 -15.87
CA LEU A 206 -12.13 -16.49 -14.46
C LEU A 206 -11.54 -17.73 -13.79
N LYS A 207 -12.04 -18.92 -14.15
CA LYS A 207 -11.57 -20.19 -13.61
C LYS A 207 -10.13 -20.49 -14.00
N GLU A 208 -9.77 -20.24 -15.26
CA GLU A 208 -8.43 -20.52 -15.80
C GLU A 208 -7.39 -19.52 -15.30
N THR A 209 -7.79 -18.25 -15.17
CA THR A 209 -6.97 -17.19 -14.55
C THR A 209 -6.72 -17.48 -13.07
N ALA A 210 -7.75 -17.86 -12.31
CA ALA A 210 -7.61 -18.23 -10.91
C ALA A 210 -6.71 -19.46 -10.74
N THR A 211 -6.82 -20.46 -11.63
CA THR A 211 -5.97 -21.66 -11.61
C THR A 211 -4.51 -21.30 -11.86
N SER A 212 -4.25 -20.40 -12.81
CA SER A 212 -2.89 -19.91 -13.12
C SER A 212 -2.26 -19.20 -11.92
N PHE A 213 -3.01 -18.31 -11.25
CA PHE A 213 -2.54 -17.67 -10.02
C PHE A 213 -2.28 -18.67 -8.89
N PHE A 214 -3.11 -19.71 -8.77
CA PHE A 214 -2.95 -20.75 -7.74
C PHE A 214 -1.69 -21.59 -7.96
N ILE A 215 -1.38 -21.95 -9.21
CA ILE A 215 -0.17 -22.70 -9.58
C ILE A 215 1.09 -21.88 -9.28
N ILE A 216 1.08 -20.60 -9.65
CA ILE A 216 2.20 -19.68 -9.37
C ILE A 216 2.39 -19.53 -7.85
N ALA A 217 1.31 -19.33 -7.08
CA ALA A 217 1.38 -19.24 -5.63
C ALA A 217 1.91 -20.53 -4.99
N PHE A 218 1.48 -21.70 -5.47
CA PHE A 218 1.94 -23.00 -4.99
C PHE A 218 3.44 -23.22 -5.24
N LEU A 219 3.94 -22.86 -6.43
CA LEU A 219 5.37 -22.96 -6.75
C LEU A 219 6.22 -22.05 -5.85
N ILE A 220 5.77 -20.82 -5.60
CA ILE A 220 6.45 -19.90 -4.68
C ILE A 220 6.47 -20.46 -3.25
N LEU A 221 5.34 -21.02 -2.79
CA LEU A 221 5.23 -21.58 -1.44
C LEU A 221 6.10 -22.83 -1.28
N SER A 222 6.11 -23.72 -2.27
CA SER A 222 6.93 -24.94 -2.30
C SER A 222 8.42 -24.62 -2.33
N GLY A 223 8.83 -23.61 -3.12
CA GLY A 223 10.20 -23.10 -3.11
C GLY A 223 10.60 -22.52 -1.76
N PHE A 224 9.71 -21.74 -1.12
CA PHE A 224 9.94 -21.20 0.22
C PHE A 224 10.06 -22.30 1.29
N PHE A 225 9.19 -23.32 1.23
CA PHE A 225 9.22 -24.43 2.19
C PHE A 225 10.45 -25.32 2.00
N SER A 226 10.81 -25.63 0.76
CA SER A 226 12.02 -26.42 0.43
C SER A 226 13.29 -25.70 0.88
N HIS A 227 13.38 -24.39 0.65
CA HIS A 227 14.48 -23.57 1.15
C HIS A 227 14.53 -23.56 2.69
N ARG A 228 13.36 -23.53 3.35
CA ARG A 228 13.28 -23.56 4.82
C ARG A 228 13.66 -24.93 5.41
N PHE A 229 13.23 -26.02 4.78
CA PHE A 229 13.58 -27.38 5.20
C PHE A 229 15.07 -27.65 5.02
N ASN A 230 15.64 -27.29 3.87
CA ASN A 230 17.06 -27.52 3.58
C ASN A 230 17.98 -26.71 4.51
N ARG A 231 17.50 -25.59 5.06
CA ARG A 231 18.24 -24.78 6.03
C ARG A 231 18.16 -25.32 7.46
N SER A 232 17.15 -26.12 7.79
CA SER A 232 17.06 -26.81 9.09
C SER A 232 17.95 -28.06 9.15
N THR A 233 18.13 -28.78 8.04
CA THR A 233 19.01 -29.95 7.99
C THR A 233 20.50 -29.61 8.10
N VAL A 234 20.92 -28.43 7.64
CA VAL A 234 22.33 -27.98 7.72
C VAL A 234 22.76 -27.56 9.14
N LYS A 235 21.82 -27.30 10.06
CA LYS A 235 22.15 -26.98 11.46
C LYS A 235 22.27 -28.20 12.40
N GLY A 236 22.05 -29.41 11.91
CA GLY A 236 22.15 -30.65 12.69
C GLY A 236 23.49 -31.38 12.55
N GLY A 237 24.50 -30.77 11.94
CA GLY A 237 25.81 -31.37 11.68
C GLY A 237 26.96 -30.44 12.06
N GLN A 238 27.03 -30.08 13.33
CA GLN A 238 28.24 -29.67 14.05
C GLN A 238 28.06 -29.96 15.53
#